data_AF-A0A3Q4BYZ2-F1
#
_entry.id   AF-A0A3Q4BYZ2-F1
#
_cell.length_a   1.000
_cell.length_b   1.000
_cell.length_c   1.000
_cell.angle_alpha   90.00
_cell.angle_beta   90.00
_cell.angle_gamma   90.00
#
_symmetry.space_group_name_H-M   'P 1'
#
loop_
_entity.id
_entity.type
_entity.pdbx_description
1 polymer ?
#
loop_
_entity_poly.entity_id
_entity_poly.type
_entity_poly.pdbx_seq_one_letter_code
_entity_poly.pdbx_strand_id
1 'polypeptide(L)'
;EEDEEEEEEEEEGLEKIKERGKQRRAELDDFRVLLIKTIEPARITPYLRQCQVINAEDEEQLFNDPALIVRRRKVGALLDILQRTGVKGYTAFLESLELDYPQLYSRITGKEPNKTFSILIGLFACLSARLSAYSSICLLTCLSVHLSAQTQQGNLV
;
A
#
# COMPACT_ATOMS: atom_id res chain seq x y z
N GLU A 1 11.74 -15.44 -41.92
CA GLU A 1 12.04 -14.01 -42.11
C GLU A 1 11.03 -13.17 -41.33
N GLU A 2 9.83 -12.83 -41.81
CA GLU A 2 8.87 -12.04 -40.99
C GLU A 2 8.42 -12.76 -39.69
N ASP A 3 8.12 -14.06 -39.75
CA ASP A 3 7.76 -14.86 -38.56
C ASP A 3 8.95 -15.05 -37.59
N GLU A 4 10.19 -14.99 -38.09
CA GLU A 4 11.42 -15.14 -37.26
C GLU A 4 11.79 -13.81 -36.60
N GLU A 5 11.55 -12.67 -37.27
CA GLU A 5 11.73 -11.32 -36.71
C GLU A 5 10.68 -11.02 -35.61
N GLU A 6 9.42 -11.45 -35.78
CA GLU A 6 8.40 -11.30 -34.74
C GLU A 6 8.69 -12.15 -33.48
N GLU A 7 9.20 -13.37 -33.65
CA GLU A 7 9.61 -14.23 -32.52
C GLU A 7 10.83 -13.64 -31.77
N GLU A 8 11.81 -13.06 -32.49
CA GLU A 8 12.96 -12.38 -31.88
C GLU A 8 12.54 -11.11 -31.09
N GLU A 9 11.60 -10.30 -31.61
CA GLU A 9 11.10 -9.11 -30.90
C GLU A 9 10.31 -9.47 -29.62
N GLU A 10 9.51 -10.55 -29.65
CA GLU A 10 8.76 -11.00 -28.47
C GLU A 10 9.68 -11.56 -27.38
N GLU A 11 10.70 -12.33 -27.75
CA GLU A 11 11.71 -12.84 -26.81
C GLU A 11 12.54 -11.71 -26.17
N GLU A 12 12.98 -10.73 -26.97
CA GLU A 12 13.71 -9.56 -26.48
C GLU A 12 12.84 -8.71 -25.52
N GLY A 13 11.54 -8.59 -25.82
CA GLY A 13 10.57 -7.92 -24.95
C GLY A 13 10.40 -8.60 -23.59
N LEU A 14 10.28 -9.93 -23.57
CA LEU A 14 10.19 -10.71 -22.34
C LEU A 14 11.47 -10.65 -21.50
N GLU A 15 12.64 -10.72 -22.14
CA GLU A 15 13.92 -10.64 -21.45
C GLU A 15 14.13 -9.28 -20.78
N LYS A 16 13.77 -8.19 -21.46
CA LYS A 16 13.76 -6.83 -20.88
C LYS A 16 12.84 -6.74 -19.66
N ILE A 17 11.65 -7.35 -19.69
CA ILE A 17 10.73 -7.35 -18.54
C ILE A 17 11.32 -8.11 -17.36
N LYS A 18 11.95 -9.26 -17.62
CA LYS A 18 12.58 -10.13 -16.61
C LYS A 18 13.76 -9.43 -15.93
N GLU A 19 14.65 -8.81 -16.70
CA GLU A 19 15.80 -8.06 -16.16
C GLU A 19 15.37 -6.85 -15.33
N ARG A 20 14.32 -6.12 -15.75
CA ARG A 20 13.74 -5.04 -14.92
C ARG A 20 13.14 -5.55 -13.61
N GLY A 21 12.54 -6.75 -13.63
CA GLY A 21 12.05 -7.41 -12.42
C GLY A 21 13.18 -7.78 -11.45
N LYS A 22 14.27 -8.33 -12.00
CA LYS A 22 15.47 -8.71 -11.25
C LYS A 22 16.17 -7.50 -10.62
N GLN A 23 16.28 -6.40 -11.36
CA GLN A 23 16.86 -5.14 -10.86
C GLN A 23 16.12 -4.61 -9.63
N ARG A 24 14.79 -4.52 -9.68
CA ARG A 24 13.99 -4.05 -8.52
C ARG A 24 14.17 -4.93 -7.28
N ARG A 25 14.28 -6.25 -7.50
CA ARG A 25 14.49 -7.21 -6.42
C ARG A 25 15.86 -7.01 -5.77
N ALA A 26 16.90 -6.87 -6.59
CA ALA A 26 18.26 -6.62 -6.12
C ALA A 26 18.35 -5.34 -5.28
N GLU A 27 17.73 -4.25 -5.73
CA GLU A 27 17.71 -2.99 -4.98
C GLU A 27 17.05 -3.13 -3.59
N LEU A 28 15.90 -3.80 -3.49
CA LEU A 28 15.26 -4.03 -2.19
C LEU A 28 16.12 -4.93 -1.28
N ASP A 29 16.82 -5.90 -1.85
CA ASP A 29 17.69 -6.80 -1.10
C ASP A 29 18.94 -6.09 -0.57
N ASP A 30 19.55 -5.20 -1.36
CA ASP A 30 20.72 -4.39 -0.95
C ASP A 30 20.39 -3.49 0.25
N PHE A 31 19.18 -2.94 0.29
CA PHE A 31 18.71 -2.12 1.41
C PHE A 31 17.94 -2.90 2.47
N ARG A 32 17.72 -4.22 2.32
CA ARG A 32 16.82 -5.02 3.17
C ARG A 32 17.11 -4.87 4.66
N VAL A 33 18.39 -4.88 5.06
CA VAL A 33 18.79 -4.72 6.46
C VAL A 33 18.43 -3.33 6.98
N LEU A 34 18.62 -2.28 6.17
CA LEU A 34 18.27 -0.90 6.52
C LEU A 34 16.74 -0.74 6.62
N LEU A 35 16.01 -1.27 5.65
CA LEU A 35 14.54 -1.26 5.60
C LEU A 35 13.94 -1.95 6.84
N ILE A 36 14.38 -3.18 7.14
CA ILE A 36 13.96 -3.94 8.33
C ILE A 36 14.25 -3.18 9.62
N LYS A 37 15.36 -2.44 9.70
CA LYS A 37 15.70 -1.67 10.90
C LYS A 37 14.82 -0.43 11.07
N THR A 38 14.48 0.24 9.97
CA THR A 38 13.93 1.61 9.98
C THR A 38 12.41 1.65 9.88
N ILE A 39 11.80 0.75 9.11
CA ILE A 39 10.38 0.82 8.78
C ILE A 39 9.51 0.31 9.94
N GLU A 40 8.46 1.08 10.21
CA GLU A 40 7.29 0.62 10.97
C GLU A 40 6.18 0.23 9.97
N PRO A 41 5.81 -1.07 9.88
CA PRO A 41 4.78 -1.55 8.96
C PRO A 41 3.45 -0.80 9.10
N ALA A 42 3.02 -0.51 10.33
CA ALA A 42 1.76 0.18 10.59
C ALA A 42 1.66 1.58 9.95
N ARG A 43 2.79 2.21 9.64
CA ARG A 43 2.80 3.53 8.96
C ARG A 43 2.53 3.42 7.46
N ILE A 44 3.14 2.45 6.79
CA ILE A 44 3.08 2.35 5.31
C ILE A 44 1.96 1.43 4.82
N THR A 45 1.57 0.41 5.59
CA THR A 45 0.54 -0.56 5.16
C THR A 45 -0.78 0.08 4.73
N PRO A 46 -1.32 1.13 5.40
CA PRO A 46 -2.56 1.77 4.96
C PRO A 46 -2.48 2.34 3.53
N TYR A 47 -1.36 2.97 3.18
CA TYR A 47 -1.12 3.48 1.83
C TYR A 47 -0.99 2.33 0.83
N LEU A 48 -0.24 1.28 1.18
CA LEU A 48 -0.07 0.10 0.34
C LEU A 48 -1.39 -0.64 0.07
N ARG A 49 -2.31 -0.66 1.04
CA ARG A 49 -3.69 -1.16 0.87
C ARG A 49 -4.49 -0.29 -0.09
N GLN A 50 -4.38 1.04 0.02
CA GLN A 50 -5.02 1.98 -0.91
C GLN A 50 -4.53 1.80 -2.35
N CYS A 51 -3.23 1.55 -2.53
CA CYS A 51 -2.65 1.22 -3.83
C CYS A 51 -3.02 -0.19 -4.32
N GLN A 52 -3.74 -0.99 -3.53
CA GLN A 52 -4.10 -2.38 -3.84
C GLN A 52 -2.87 -3.22 -4.18
N VAL A 53 -1.78 -3.04 -3.43
CA VAL A 53 -0.60 -3.92 -3.47
C VAL A 53 -0.55 -4.86 -2.27
N ILE A 54 -1.41 -4.61 -1.28
CA ILE A 54 -1.68 -5.47 -0.13
C ILE A 54 -3.20 -5.56 -0.03
N ASN A 55 -3.74 -6.78 0.04
CA ASN A 55 -5.17 -6.97 0.21
C ASN A 55 -5.55 -6.98 1.71
N ALA A 56 -6.84 -7.05 2.02
CA ALA A 56 -7.33 -7.03 3.41
C ALA A 56 -6.82 -8.22 4.25
N GLU A 57 -6.68 -9.39 3.61
CA GLU A 57 -6.27 -10.64 4.25
C GLU A 57 -4.76 -10.65 4.52
N ASP A 58 -3.95 -10.17 3.57
CA ASP A 58 -2.51 -9.96 3.72
C ASP A 58 -2.23 -9.00 4.89
N GLU A 59 -3.01 -7.92 5.01
CA GLU A 59 -2.89 -6.97 6.12
C GLU A 59 -3.26 -7.60 7.46
N GLU A 60 -4.39 -8.30 7.52
CA GLU A 60 -4.84 -8.98 8.74
C GLU A 60 -3.78 -9.99 9.20
N GLN A 61 -3.28 -10.82 8.28
CA GLN A 61 -2.20 -11.76 8.56
C GLN A 61 -0.93 -11.03 9.03
N LEU A 62 -0.53 -9.95 8.36
CA LEU A 62 0.67 -9.19 8.72
C LEU A 62 0.63 -8.65 10.16
N PHE A 63 -0.55 -8.22 10.65
CA PHE A 63 -0.68 -7.64 11.98
C PHE A 63 -1.06 -8.63 13.08
N ASN A 64 -1.82 -9.68 12.76
CA ASN A 64 -2.40 -10.61 13.74
C ASN A 64 -1.72 -11.98 13.77
N ASP A 65 -0.83 -12.31 12.83
CA ASP A 65 -0.12 -13.59 12.84
C ASP A 65 0.84 -13.69 14.05
N PRO A 66 0.66 -14.68 14.95
CA PRO A 66 1.54 -14.88 16.10
C PRO A 66 3.00 -15.22 15.72
N ALA A 67 3.26 -15.71 14.51
CA ALA A 67 4.63 -15.93 14.02
C ALA A 67 5.37 -14.62 13.69
N LEU A 68 4.61 -13.53 13.48
CA LEU A 68 5.10 -12.21 13.08
C LEU A 68 5.06 -11.18 14.22
N ILE A 69 5.01 -11.59 15.49
CA ILE A 69 5.02 -10.66 16.64
C ILE A 69 6.20 -9.67 16.60
N VAL A 70 7.35 -10.12 16.10
CA VAL A 70 8.56 -9.30 16.00
C VAL A 70 8.47 -8.35 14.80
N ARG A 71 8.55 -7.03 15.04
CA ARG A 71 8.53 -5.97 13.99
C ARG A 71 9.41 -6.29 12.78
N ARG A 72 10.64 -6.78 13.01
CA ARG A 72 11.56 -7.14 11.92
C ARG A 72 11.02 -8.23 11.00
N ARG A 73 10.29 -9.21 11.55
CA ARG A 73 9.63 -10.26 10.77
C ARG A 73 8.45 -9.70 9.98
N LYS A 74 7.66 -8.79 10.57
CA LYS A 74 6.60 -8.07 9.84
C LYS A 74 7.15 -7.30 8.64
N VAL A 75 8.23 -6.53 8.83
CA VAL A 75 8.85 -5.80 7.71
C VAL A 75 9.39 -6.77 6.66
N GLY A 76 10.01 -7.89 7.06
CA GLY A 76 10.46 -8.92 6.12
C GLY A 76 9.31 -9.48 5.28
N ALA A 77 8.23 -9.92 5.92
CA ALA A 77 7.05 -10.45 5.24
C ALA A 77 6.40 -9.40 4.31
N LEU A 78 6.35 -8.14 4.74
CA LEU A 78 5.88 -7.02 3.94
C LEU A 78 6.71 -6.83 2.66
N LEU A 79 8.05 -6.85 2.76
CA LEU A 79 8.93 -6.76 1.60
C LEU A 79 8.74 -7.95 0.65
N ASP A 80 8.47 -9.14 1.18
CA ASP A 80 8.24 -10.33 0.38
C ASP A 80 6.90 -10.27 -0.38
N ILE A 81 5.85 -9.69 0.23
CA ILE A 81 4.59 -9.35 -0.46
C ILE A 81 4.84 -8.34 -1.60
N LEU A 82 5.60 -7.27 -1.33
CA LEU A 82 5.92 -6.24 -2.31
C LEU A 82 6.74 -6.77 -3.48
N GLN A 83 7.66 -7.71 -3.25
CA GLN A 83 8.39 -8.39 -4.33
C GLN A 83 7.46 -9.18 -5.25
N ARG A 84 6.43 -9.86 -4.70
CA ARG A 84 5.46 -10.64 -5.49
C ARG A 84 4.53 -9.79 -6.34
N THR A 85 4.28 -8.54 -5.94
CA THR A 85 3.41 -7.60 -6.67
C THR A 85 4.13 -6.80 -7.77
N GLY A 86 5.42 -7.06 -7.98
CA GLY A 86 6.18 -6.60 -9.14
C GLY A 86 6.34 -5.07 -9.19
N VAL A 87 6.16 -4.49 -10.39
CA VAL A 87 6.35 -3.04 -10.61
C VAL A 87 5.48 -2.22 -9.67
N LYS A 88 4.21 -2.62 -9.54
CA LYS A 88 3.20 -1.90 -8.77
C LYS A 88 3.56 -1.85 -7.29
N GLY A 89 3.98 -2.98 -6.73
CA GLY A 89 4.45 -3.08 -5.34
C GLY A 89 5.66 -2.19 -5.06
N TYR A 90 6.66 -2.27 -5.94
CA TYR A 90 7.87 -1.45 -5.81
C TYR A 90 7.58 0.06 -5.91
N THR A 91 6.75 0.47 -6.87
CA THR A 91 6.37 1.90 -7.01
C THR A 91 5.58 2.39 -5.80
N ALA A 92 4.54 1.66 -5.37
CA ALA A 92 3.75 2.03 -4.20
C ALA A 92 4.59 2.06 -2.92
N PHE A 93 5.59 1.17 -2.81
CA PHE A 93 6.55 1.19 -1.72
C PHE A 93 7.39 2.46 -1.72
N LEU A 94 7.99 2.85 -2.85
CA LEU A 94 8.76 4.09 -2.94
C LEU A 94 7.91 5.32 -2.63
N GLU A 95 6.68 5.38 -3.13
CA GLU A 95 5.73 6.45 -2.79
C GLU A 95 5.44 6.49 -1.28
N SER A 96 5.23 5.33 -0.65
CA SER A 96 5.05 5.24 0.82
C SER A 96 6.27 5.74 1.59
N LEU A 97 7.48 5.47 1.08
CA LEU A 97 8.72 5.97 1.68
C LEU A 97 8.87 7.47 1.49
N GLU A 98 8.48 8.00 0.34
CA GLU A 98 8.51 9.43 0.06
C GLU A 98 7.59 10.21 1.02
N LEU A 99 6.41 9.64 1.29
CA LEU A 99 5.40 10.16 2.22
C LEU A 99 5.87 10.12 3.68
N ASP A 100 6.32 8.97 4.17
CA ASP A 100 6.51 8.72 5.60
C ASP A 100 7.97 8.72 6.06
N TYR A 101 8.91 8.52 5.15
CA TYR A 101 10.34 8.35 5.41
C TYR A 101 11.23 9.05 4.35
N PRO A 102 11.07 10.37 4.13
CA PRO A 102 11.72 11.09 3.03
C PRO A 102 13.25 10.91 2.98
N GLN A 103 13.90 10.81 4.15
CA GLN A 103 15.35 10.57 4.24
C GLN A 103 15.75 9.16 3.78
N LEU A 104 14.90 8.16 4.06
CA LEU A 104 15.11 6.79 3.61
C LEU A 104 14.86 6.67 2.10
N TYR A 105 13.83 7.34 1.60
CA TYR A 105 13.56 7.44 0.16
C TYR A 105 14.76 8.00 -0.60
N SER A 106 15.31 9.14 -0.17
CA SER A 106 16.48 9.74 -0.82
C SER A 106 17.72 8.85 -0.75
N ARG A 107 17.88 8.11 0.35
CA ARG A 107 19.02 7.19 0.50
C ARG A 107 18.96 5.99 -0.45
N ILE A 108 17.76 5.49 -0.74
CA ILE A 108 17.55 4.33 -1.63
C ILE A 108 17.57 4.76 -3.09
N THR A 109 16.91 5.87 -3.42
CA THR A 109 16.68 6.28 -4.81
C THR A 109 17.72 7.29 -5.32
N GLY A 110 18.45 7.96 -4.42
CA GLY A 110 19.30 9.10 -4.75
C GLY A 110 18.53 10.37 -5.14
N LYS A 111 17.20 10.39 -5.02
CA LYS A 111 16.33 11.49 -5.46
C LYS A 111 15.83 12.32 -4.29
N GLU A 112 15.53 13.59 -4.55
CA GLU A 112 14.84 14.43 -3.57
C GLU A 112 13.36 14.06 -3.48
N PRO A 113 12.76 14.04 -2.27
CA PRO A 113 11.36 13.70 -2.09
C PRO A 113 10.46 14.87 -2.52
N ASN A 114 9.46 14.56 -3.35
CA ASN A 114 8.45 15.48 -3.82
C ASN A 114 7.42 15.77 -2.72
N LYS A 115 7.68 16.86 -1.99
CA LYS A 115 6.86 17.29 -0.86
C LYS A 115 5.42 17.66 -1.26
N THR A 116 5.20 18.16 -2.47
CA THR A 116 3.88 18.61 -2.93
C THR A 116 2.95 17.44 -3.23
N PHE A 117 3.47 16.40 -3.89
CA PHE A 117 2.71 15.18 -4.17
C PHE A 117 2.37 14.42 -2.88
N SER A 118 3.32 14.41 -1.94
CA SER A 118 3.15 13.79 -0.63
C SER A 118 1.99 14.39 0.18
N ILE A 119 1.88 15.72 0.21
CA ILE A 119 0.80 16.42 0.92
C ILE A 119 -0.57 16.14 0.29
N LEU A 120 -0.63 16.17 -1.04
CA LEU A 120 -1.86 15.98 -1.80
C LEU A 120 -2.40 14.56 -1.64
N ILE A 121 -1.53 13.55 -1.71
CA ILE A 121 -1.89 12.15 -1.45
C ILE A 121 -2.32 11.94 0.00
N GLY A 122 -1.56 12.48 0.97
CA GLY A 122 -1.93 12.38 2.39
C GLY A 122 -3.31 12.96 2.68
N LEU A 123 -3.66 14.08 2.02
CA LEU A 123 -4.98 14.68 2.11
C LEU A 123 -6.06 13.77 1.49
N PHE A 124 -5.84 13.22 0.28
CA PHE A 124 -6.79 12.32 -0.35
C PHE A 124 -6.99 11.00 0.41
N ALA A 125 -5.93 10.42 0.97
CA ALA A 125 -5.98 9.22 1.81
C ALA A 125 -6.78 9.48 3.11
N CYS A 126 -6.55 10.63 3.76
CA CYS A 126 -7.34 11.02 4.92
C CYS A 126 -8.81 11.29 4.56
N LEU A 127 -9.08 11.93 3.40
CA LEU A 127 -10.44 12.16 2.93
C LEU A 127 -11.15 10.86 2.58
N SER A 128 -10.49 9.89 1.95
CA SER A 128 -11.08 8.58 1.62
C SER A 128 -11.35 7.75 2.87
N ALA A 129 -10.45 7.75 3.86
CA ALA A 129 -10.67 7.12 5.15
C ALA A 129 -11.87 7.74 5.89
N ARG A 130 -12.00 9.07 5.86
CA ARG A 130 -13.16 9.77 6.42
C ARG A 130 -14.43 9.45 5.64
N LEU A 131 -14.44 9.54 4.31
CA LEU A 131 -15.62 9.21 3.50
C LEU A 131 -16.10 7.76 3.70
N SER A 132 -15.17 6.80 3.83
CA SER A 132 -15.50 5.41 4.17
C SER A 132 -16.16 5.28 5.55
N ALA A 133 -15.67 6.01 6.56
CA ALA A 133 -16.30 6.07 7.88
C ALA A 133 -17.69 6.76 7.84
N TYR A 134 -17.86 7.80 7.02
CA TYR A 134 -19.13 8.53 6.89
C TYR A 134 -20.17 7.81 6.01
N SER A 135 -19.78 6.93 5.09
CA SER A 135 -20.71 6.33 4.12
C SER A 135 -21.55 5.17 4.64
N SER A 136 -21.15 4.48 5.72
CA SER A 136 -21.94 3.35 6.28
C SER A 136 -22.41 3.62 7.71
N ILE A 137 -21.59 4.27 8.53
CA ILE A 137 -21.90 4.51 9.95
C ILE A 137 -22.90 5.67 10.10
N CYS A 138 -22.75 6.78 9.35
CA CYS A 138 -23.67 7.91 9.48
C CYS A 138 -25.07 7.63 8.92
N LEU A 139 -25.21 6.81 7.87
CA LEU A 139 -26.54 6.45 7.36
C LEU A 139 -27.31 5.58 8.37
N LEU A 140 -26.64 4.65 9.04
CA LEU A 140 -27.27 3.81 10.06
C LEU A 140 -27.58 4.57 11.35
N THR A 141 -26.70 5.48 11.80
CA THR A 141 -26.99 6.29 12.99
C THR A 141 -28.08 7.34 12.71
N CYS A 142 -28.10 7.95 11.51
CA CYS A 142 -29.15 8.90 11.15
C CYS A 142 -30.51 8.23 10.97
N LEU A 143 -30.59 7.04 10.34
CA LEU A 143 -31.84 6.28 10.28
C LEU A 143 -32.29 5.83 11.67
N SER A 144 -31.37 5.40 12.54
CA SER A 144 -31.73 4.96 13.90
C SER A 144 -32.25 6.11 14.76
N VAL A 145 -31.60 7.28 14.70
CA VAL A 145 -32.06 8.49 15.42
C VAL A 145 -33.39 9.01 14.87
N HIS A 146 -33.58 8.96 13.55
CA HIS A 146 -34.83 9.42 12.93
C HIS A 146 -36.01 8.46 13.15
N LEU A 147 -35.78 7.15 13.23
CA LEU A 147 -36.82 6.16 13.53
C LEU A 147 -37.21 6.19 15.01
N SER A 148 -36.26 6.37 15.92
CA SER A 148 -36.55 6.57 17.36
C SER A 148 -37.33 7.87 17.63
N ALA A 149 -37.10 8.93 16.86
CA ALA A 149 -37.83 10.19 16.99
C ALA A 149 -39.30 10.09 16.53
N GLN A 150 -39.64 9.19 15.59
CA GLN A 150 -41.03 8.99 15.15
C GLN A 150 -41.85 8.08 16.07
N THR A 151 -41.21 7.19 16.85
CA THR A 151 -41.91 6.32 17.80
C THR A 151 -42.44 7.05 19.05
N GLN A 152 -41.94 8.24 19.39
CA GLN A 152 -42.43 9.00 20.56
C GLN A 152 -43.65 9.90 20.30
N GLN A 153 -44.06 10.11 19.05
CA GLN A 153 -45.28 10.88 18.72
C GLN A 153 -46.49 10.01 18.33
N GLY A 154 -46.33 8.69 18.29
CA GLY A 154 -47.40 7.75 17.95
C GLY A 154 -48.08 7.04 19.13
N ASN A 155 -47.75 7.40 20.38
CA ASN A 155 -48.33 6.76 21.57
C ASN A 155 -48.68 7.82 22.64
N LEU A 156 -49.58 8.73 22.27
CA LEU A 156 -50.40 9.51 23.20
C LEU A 156 -51.85 9.32 22.74
N VAL A 157 -52.48 8.28 23.31
CA VAL A 157 -53.93 8.23 23.52
C VAL A 157 -54.28 9.19 24.65
#